data_AF-R0IGS8-F1
#
_entry.id   AF-R0IGS8-F1
#
_cell.length_a   1.000
_cell.length_b   1.000
_cell.length_c   1.000
_cell.angle_alpha   90.00
_cell.angle_beta   90.00
_cell.angle_gamma   90.00
#
_symmetry.space_group_name_H-M   'P 1'
#
loop_
_entity.id
_entity.type
_entity.pdbx_description
1 polymer ?
#
loop_
_entity_poly.entity_id
_entity_poly.type
_entity_poly.pdbx_seq_one_letter_code
_entity_poly.pdbx_strand_id
1 'polypeptide(L)'
;LFPWKDDQRILAGSLWFALDDGDRGVQMAALLDSLSSFILTGTRGLIYSSGLIHFLAVLGIDPEMRRFRTAKNYLYMLAGVVYCTRVLGAAKLLPAVQNSSETDDNYENFLEMRRKYLADGSLSPISEMINLLAYGKHIAHNQGNTGNAY
;
A
#
# COMPACT_ATOMS: atom_id res chain seq x y z
N LEU A 1 -1.30 -5.52 -19.44
CA LEU A 1 -2.26 -4.45 -19.05
C LEU A 1 -2.19 -4.30 -17.52
N PHE A 2 -2.31 -3.09 -16.98
CA PHE A 2 -2.31 -2.87 -15.52
C PHE A 2 -3.57 -3.49 -14.86
N PRO A 3 -3.46 -4.17 -13.70
CA PRO A 3 -4.56 -4.91 -13.10
C PRO A 3 -5.47 -4.00 -12.26
N TRP A 4 -6.32 -3.24 -12.93
CA TRP A 4 -7.38 -2.48 -12.27
C TRP A 4 -8.37 -3.41 -11.55
N LYS A 5 -8.80 -3.02 -10.35
CA LYS A 5 -9.88 -3.65 -9.59
C LYS A 5 -10.98 -2.65 -9.27
N ASP A 6 -12.20 -3.15 -9.22
CA ASP A 6 -13.39 -2.41 -8.78
C ASP A 6 -13.41 -1.00 -9.41
N ASP A 7 -13.48 0.05 -8.58
CA ASP A 7 -13.59 1.44 -9.03
C ASP A 7 -12.24 2.14 -9.18
N GLN A 8 -11.10 1.43 -9.06
CA GLN A 8 -9.76 2.04 -9.09
C GLN A 8 -9.52 2.88 -10.35
N ARG A 9 -9.99 2.40 -11.51
CA ARG A 9 -9.82 3.12 -12.77
C ARG A 9 -10.65 4.41 -12.81
N ILE A 10 -11.86 4.36 -12.25
CA ILE A 10 -12.75 5.50 -12.18
C ILE A 10 -12.14 6.55 -11.24
N LEU A 11 -11.70 6.13 -10.05
CA LEU A 11 -11.09 7.02 -9.06
C LEU A 11 -9.77 7.64 -9.54
N ALA A 12 -8.96 6.90 -10.30
CA ALA A 12 -7.78 7.45 -10.96
C ALA A 12 -8.14 8.49 -12.03
N GLY A 13 -9.25 8.26 -12.77
CA GLY A 13 -9.80 9.25 -13.69
C GLY A 13 -10.29 10.51 -12.96
N SER A 14 -11.02 10.36 -11.85
CA SER A 14 -11.46 11.48 -11.01
C SER A 14 -10.30 12.28 -10.47
N LEU A 15 -9.22 11.62 -10.02
CA LEU A 15 -7.98 12.29 -9.63
C LEU A 15 -7.37 13.07 -10.79
N TRP A 16 -7.31 12.48 -11.99
CA TRP A 16 -6.80 13.17 -13.17
C TRP A 16 -7.54 14.48 -13.45
N PHE A 17 -8.87 14.44 -13.46
CA PHE A 17 -9.68 15.66 -13.66
C PHE A 17 -9.54 16.66 -12.52
N ALA A 18 -9.45 16.18 -11.27
CA ALA A 18 -9.26 17.05 -10.11
C ALA A 18 -7.93 17.79 -10.14
N LEU A 19 -6.87 17.18 -10.69
CA LEU A 19 -5.55 17.81 -10.83
C LEU A 19 -5.53 18.96 -11.85
N ASP A 20 -6.40 18.94 -12.86
CA ASP A 20 -6.45 19.97 -13.90
C ASP A 20 -7.11 21.27 -13.41
N ASP A 21 -8.22 21.19 -12.67
CA ASP A 21 -9.06 22.36 -12.35
C ASP A 21 -9.66 22.36 -10.93
N GLY A 22 -9.37 21.34 -10.11
CA GLY A 22 -9.89 21.24 -8.74
C GLY A 22 -9.14 22.15 -7.77
N ASP A 23 -9.85 22.68 -6.76
CA ASP A 23 -9.18 23.29 -5.62
C ASP A 23 -8.35 22.25 -4.82
N ARG A 24 -7.46 22.73 -3.95
CA ARG A 24 -6.57 21.86 -3.17
C ARG A 24 -7.32 20.81 -2.34
N GLY A 25 -8.50 21.14 -1.81
CA GLY A 25 -9.34 20.21 -1.06
C GLY A 25 -9.87 19.09 -1.95
N VAL A 26 -10.40 19.43 -3.13
CA VAL A 26 -10.88 18.46 -4.13
C VAL A 26 -9.74 17.56 -4.62
N GLN A 27 -8.57 18.13 -4.89
CA GLN A 27 -7.37 17.38 -5.28
C GLN A 27 -6.95 16.39 -4.19
N MET A 28 -6.89 16.82 -2.94
CA MET A 28 -6.48 15.98 -1.81
C MET A 28 -7.49 14.86 -1.54
N ALA A 29 -8.80 15.14 -1.66
CA ALA A 29 -9.85 14.13 -1.51
C ALA A 29 -9.78 13.08 -2.62
N ALA A 30 -9.69 13.51 -3.89
CA ALA A 30 -9.57 12.60 -5.02
C ALA A 30 -8.28 11.76 -4.96
N LEU A 31 -7.18 12.34 -4.46
CA LEU A 31 -5.92 11.64 -4.25
C LEU A 31 -6.07 10.56 -3.17
N LEU A 32 -6.65 10.91 -2.02
CA LEU A 32 -6.87 9.95 -0.95
C LEU A 32 -7.79 8.82 -1.41
N ASP A 33 -8.90 9.13 -2.10
CA ASP A 33 -9.83 8.13 -2.61
C ASP A 33 -9.16 7.16 -3.60
N SER A 34 -8.39 7.72 -4.55
CA SER A 34 -7.63 6.93 -5.51
C SER A 34 -6.62 6.02 -4.80
N LEU A 35 -5.76 6.56 -3.93
CA LEU A 35 -4.76 5.78 -3.21
C LEU A 35 -5.38 4.73 -2.31
N SER A 36 -6.41 5.09 -1.55
CA SER A 36 -7.10 4.16 -0.64
C SER A 36 -7.77 3.00 -1.38
N SER A 37 -8.23 3.18 -2.62
CA SER A 37 -8.79 2.08 -3.42
C SER A 37 -7.76 0.99 -3.79
N PHE A 38 -6.46 1.35 -3.85
CA PHE A 38 -5.37 0.39 -4.03
C PHE A 38 -4.89 -0.24 -2.73
N ILE A 39 -5.14 0.44 -1.61
CA ILE A 39 -4.70 0.03 -0.27
C ILE A 39 -5.74 -0.91 0.37
N LEU A 40 -7.01 -0.49 0.37
CA LEU A 40 -8.14 -1.14 1.04
C LEU A 40 -8.83 -2.14 0.10
N THR A 41 -8.05 -2.98 -0.56
CA THR A 41 -8.51 -4.02 -1.48
C THR A 41 -8.07 -5.40 -1.02
N GLY A 42 -8.86 -6.42 -1.32
CA GLY A 42 -8.45 -7.81 -1.17
C GLY A 42 -7.60 -8.31 -2.34
N THR A 43 -6.62 -9.18 -2.09
CA THR A 43 -5.87 -9.93 -3.11
C THR A 43 -6.54 -11.26 -3.47
N ARG A 44 -7.44 -11.78 -2.62
CA ARG A 44 -8.09 -13.11 -2.78
C ARG A 44 -7.08 -14.24 -3.06
N GLY A 45 -5.86 -14.15 -2.51
CA GLY A 45 -4.77 -15.09 -2.78
C GLY A 45 -4.06 -14.92 -4.12
N LEU A 46 -4.54 -14.03 -4.99
CA LEU A 46 -3.91 -13.68 -6.26
C LEU A 46 -3.07 -12.41 -6.08
N ILE A 47 -1.86 -12.56 -5.57
CA ILE A 47 -1.00 -11.43 -5.16
C ILE A 47 -0.76 -10.45 -6.31
N TYR A 48 -0.51 -10.96 -7.53
CA TYR A 48 -0.30 -10.15 -8.73
C TYR A 48 -1.57 -9.50 -9.28
N SER A 49 -2.75 -9.79 -8.74
CA SER A 49 -3.96 -9.04 -9.10
C SER A 49 -4.00 -7.64 -8.49
N SER A 50 -3.08 -7.30 -7.58
CA SER A 50 -2.98 -5.97 -6.98
C SER A 50 -2.10 -5.03 -7.80
N GLY A 51 -2.65 -3.87 -8.18
CA GLY A 51 -1.89 -2.78 -8.79
C GLY A 51 -0.77 -2.25 -7.88
N LEU A 52 -1.00 -2.20 -6.56
CA LEU A 52 0.01 -1.79 -5.59
C LEU A 52 1.18 -2.78 -5.52
N ILE A 53 0.89 -4.08 -5.56
CA ILE A 53 1.95 -5.10 -5.58
C ILE A 53 2.72 -5.08 -6.90
N HIS A 54 2.03 -4.84 -8.02
CA HIS A 54 2.69 -4.61 -9.31
C HIS A 54 3.65 -3.42 -9.27
N PHE A 55 3.22 -2.29 -8.71
CA PHE A 55 4.07 -1.12 -8.53
C PHE A 55 5.33 -1.46 -7.71
N LEU A 56 5.19 -2.22 -6.63
CA LEU A 56 6.32 -2.65 -5.81
C LEU A 56 7.28 -3.58 -6.54
N ALA A 57 6.77 -4.51 -7.35
CA ALA A 57 7.60 -5.37 -8.18
C ALA A 57 8.46 -4.54 -9.15
N VAL A 58 7.87 -3.50 -9.76
CA VAL A 58 8.60 -2.56 -10.62
C VAL A 58 9.59 -1.72 -9.81
N LEU A 59 9.21 -1.25 -8.62
CA LEU A 59 10.09 -0.49 -7.72
C LEU A 59 11.34 -1.29 -7.31
N GLY A 60 11.22 -2.62 -7.26
CA GLY A 60 12.32 -3.55 -7.04
C GLY A 60 13.33 -3.65 -8.19
N ILE A 61 13.05 -3.06 -9.36
CA ILE A 61 13.96 -3.03 -10.51
C ILE A 61 14.80 -1.75 -10.45
N ASP A 62 16.10 -1.91 -10.65
CA ASP A 62 17.03 -0.81 -10.88
C ASP A 62 16.96 -0.39 -12.36
N PRO A 63 16.50 0.83 -12.69
CA PRO A 63 16.30 1.25 -14.07
C PRO A 63 17.62 1.42 -14.84
N GLU A 64 18.69 1.81 -14.14
CA GLU A 64 20.00 2.06 -14.75
C GLU A 64 20.71 0.74 -15.02
N MET A 65 20.73 -0.14 -14.03
CA MET A 65 21.45 -1.42 -14.12
C MET A 65 20.63 -2.54 -14.76
N ARG A 66 19.34 -2.30 -15.05
CA ARG A 66 18.38 -3.27 -15.62
C ARG A 66 18.36 -4.61 -14.87
N ARG A 67 18.51 -4.56 -13.54
CA ARG A 67 18.56 -5.73 -12.65
C ARG A 67 17.71 -5.50 -11.41
N PHE A 68 17.39 -6.57 -10.69
CA PHE A 68 16.74 -6.42 -9.39
C PHE A 68 17.66 -5.72 -8.39
N ARG A 69 17.09 -4.79 -7.62
CA ARG A 69 17.73 -4.18 -6.46
C ARG A 69 18.04 -5.27 -5.44
N THR A 70 19.16 -5.13 -4.75
CA THR A 70 19.47 -5.99 -3.59
C THR A 70 18.46 -5.75 -2.47
N ALA A 71 18.29 -6.73 -1.57
CA ALA A 71 17.41 -6.57 -0.42
C ALA A 71 17.72 -5.29 0.38
N LYS A 72 19.01 -5.00 0.61
CA LYS A 72 19.46 -3.78 1.29
C LYS A 72 18.98 -2.50 0.60
N ASN A 73 19.01 -2.45 -0.73
CA ASN A 73 18.64 -1.28 -1.51
C ASN A 73 17.13 -1.17 -1.79
N TYR A 74 16.36 -2.22 -1.55
CA TYR A 74 14.92 -2.25 -1.76
C TYR A 74 14.12 -2.10 -0.45
N LEU A 75 14.61 -2.68 0.65
CA LEU A 75 13.89 -2.76 1.92
C LEU A 75 13.49 -1.40 2.49
N TYR A 76 14.35 -0.39 2.41
CA TYR A 76 14.01 0.95 2.93
C TYR A 76 12.91 1.61 2.11
N MET A 77 12.89 1.41 0.78
CA MET A 77 11.82 1.89 -0.10
C MET A 77 10.50 1.20 0.25
N LEU A 78 10.53 -0.14 0.35
CA LEU A 78 9.37 -0.93 0.75
C LEU A 78 8.84 -0.52 2.13
N ALA A 79 9.73 -0.29 3.11
CA ALA A 79 9.34 0.18 4.45
C ALA A 79 8.66 1.55 4.40
N GLY A 80 9.15 2.46 3.56
CA GLY A 80 8.51 3.74 3.29
C GLY A 80 7.10 3.57 2.72
N VAL A 81 6.92 2.70 1.71
CA VAL A 81 5.60 2.43 1.12
C VAL A 81 4.64 1.81 2.15
N VAL A 82 5.12 0.88 3.00
CA VAL A 82 4.31 0.31 4.10
C VAL A 82 3.87 1.38 5.08
N TYR A 83 4.76 2.28 5.47
CA TYR A 83 4.42 3.39 6.37
C TYR A 83 3.35 4.29 5.73
N CYS A 84 3.58 4.77 4.51
CA CYS A 84 2.63 5.62 3.79
C CYS A 84 1.27 4.94 3.64
N THR A 85 1.25 3.66 3.31
CA THR A 85 0.02 2.89 3.15
C THR A 85 -0.78 2.81 4.45
N ARG A 86 -0.12 2.59 5.58
CA ARG A 86 -0.79 2.57 6.90
C ARG A 86 -1.38 3.94 7.24
N VAL A 87 -0.63 5.01 7.01
CA VAL A 87 -1.09 6.38 7.27
C VAL A 87 -2.28 6.74 6.39
N LEU A 88 -2.20 6.49 5.08
CA LEU A 88 -3.28 6.77 4.13
C LEU A 88 -4.52 5.89 4.38
N GLY A 89 -4.33 4.61 4.66
CA GLY A 89 -5.41 3.72 5.04
C GLY A 89 -6.13 4.20 6.30
N ALA A 90 -5.39 4.57 7.34
CA ALA A 90 -5.97 5.16 8.55
C ALA A 90 -6.66 6.50 8.26
N ALA A 91 -6.05 7.38 7.46
CA ALA A 91 -6.62 8.67 7.09
C ALA A 91 -7.95 8.55 6.34
N LYS A 92 -8.16 7.47 5.56
CA LYS A 92 -9.45 7.22 4.91
C LYS A 92 -10.49 6.65 5.85
N LEU A 93 -10.08 5.83 6.82
CA LEU A 93 -10.99 5.16 7.76
C LEU A 93 -11.38 6.04 8.96
N LEU A 94 -10.52 6.97 9.40
CA LEU A 94 -10.76 7.82 10.59
C LEU A 94 -11.88 8.86 10.43
N PRO A 95 -12.03 9.57 9.29
CA PRO A 95 -13.14 10.50 9.09
C PRO A 95 -14.51 9.83 9.14
N ALA A 96 -14.60 8.53 8.81
CA ALA A 96 -15.83 7.76 8.99
C ALA A 96 -16.22 7.62 10.48
N VAL A 97 -15.24 7.67 11.39
CA VAL A 97 -15.43 7.60 12.84
C VAL A 97 -15.76 8.96 13.48
N GLN A 98 -15.22 10.04 12.92
CA GLN A 98 -15.38 11.38 13.51
C GLN A 98 -16.70 12.07 13.14
N ASN A 99 -17.31 11.73 12.00
CA ASN A 99 -18.51 12.39 11.49
C ASN A 99 -19.83 11.72 11.90
N SER A 100 -19.78 10.62 12.65
CA SER A 100 -20.94 9.86 13.07
C SER A 100 -21.39 10.23 14.49
N SER A 101 -22.70 10.39 14.71
CA SER A 101 -23.29 10.67 16.02
C SER A 101 -23.19 9.50 17.02
N GLU A 102 -22.84 8.29 16.55
CA GLU A 102 -22.75 7.06 17.35
C GLU A 102 -21.30 6.57 17.39
N THR A 103 -20.53 7.02 18.37
CA THR A 103 -19.06 6.88 18.40
C THR A 103 -18.57 5.43 18.50
N ASP A 104 -19.33 4.52 19.12
CA ASP A 104 -18.87 3.16 19.45
C ASP A 104 -18.93 2.21 18.24
N ASP A 105 -20.05 2.20 17.50
CA ASP A 105 -20.22 1.37 16.29
C ASP A 105 -19.19 1.73 15.19
N ASN A 106 -18.78 2.99 15.14
CA ASN A 106 -17.81 3.44 14.16
C ASN A 106 -16.37 3.08 14.54
N TYR A 107 -16.05 3.03 15.82
CA TYR A 107 -14.77 2.50 16.27
C TYR A 107 -14.63 1.01 15.95
N GLU A 108 -15.69 0.21 16.14
CA GLU A 108 -15.67 -1.20 15.76
C GLU A 108 -15.57 -1.40 14.25
N ASN A 109 -16.27 -0.60 13.44
CA ASN A 109 -16.12 -0.61 11.99
C ASN A 109 -14.68 -0.27 11.56
N PHE A 110 -14.04 0.73 12.20
CA PHE A 110 -12.63 1.03 11.97
C PHE A 110 -11.73 -0.16 12.30
N LEU A 111 -11.94 -0.81 13.45
CA LEU A 111 -11.16 -1.99 13.85
C LEU A 111 -11.37 -3.16 12.87
N GLU A 112 -12.59 -3.38 12.41
CA GLU A 112 -12.91 -4.39 11.39
C GLU A 112 -12.16 -4.10 10.08
N MET A 113 -12.27 -2.89 9.55
CA MET A 113 -11.62 -2.50 8.31
C MET A 113 -10.08 -2.54 8.43
N ARG A 114 -9.54 -2.13 9.57
CA ARG A 114 -8.12 -2.25 9.88
C ARG A 114 -7.67 -3.72 9.91
N ARG A 115 -8.43 -4.61 10.57
CA ARG A 115 -8.14 -6.06 10.60
C ARG A 115 -8.21 -6.66 9.19
N LYS A 116 -9.19 -6.24 8.39
CA LYS A 116 -9.44 -6.77 7.05
C LYS A 116 -8.40 -6.37 6.02
N TYR A 117 -7.84 -5.16 6.10
CA TYR A 117 -6.97 -4.64 5.03
C TYR A 117 -5.60 -4.15 5.47
N LEU A 118 -5.39 -3.80 6.75
CA LEU A 118 -4.16 -3.15 7.21
C LEU A 118 -3.34 -4.00 8.20
N ALA A 119 -3.85 -5.19 8.55
CA ALA A 119 -3.17 -6.13 9.43
C ALA A 119 -2.33 -7.15 8.67
N ASP A 120 -1.35 -7.74 9.35
CA ASP A 120 -0.67 -8.93 8.84
C ASP A 120 -1.61 -10.15 8.84
N GLY A 121 -1.37 -11.10 7.95
CA GLY A 121 -2.25 -12.24 7.67
C GLY A 121 -3.55 -11.87 6.95
N SER A 122 -3.80 -10.59 6.65
CA SER A 122 -4.93 -10.19 5.81
C SER A 122 -4.65 -10.56 4.36
N LEU A 123 -5.63 -11.07 3.61
CA LEU A 123 -5.49 -11.29 2.16
C LEU A 123 -5.56 -9.93 1.42
N SER A 124 -4.62 -9.04 1.72
CA SER A 124 -4.54 -7.66 1.26
C SER A 124 -3.11 -7.31 0.81
N PRO A 125 -2.93 -6.24 0.02
CA PRO A 125 -1.60 -5.78 -0.35
C PRO A 125 -0.69 -5.47 0.85
N ILE A 126 -1.25 -5.04 1.98
CA ILE A 126 -0.46 -4.71 3.18
C ILE A 126 0.18 -5.93 3.81
N SER A 127 -0.56 -7.04 3.94
CA SER A 127 0.05 -8.26 4.48
C SER A 127 1.18 -8.75 3.58
N GLU A 128 1.01 -8.70 2.25
CA GLU A 128 2.07 -9.08 1.32
C GLU A 128 3.31 -8.20 1.45
N MET A 129 3.13 -6.89 1.64
CA MET A 129 4.25 -5.99 1.89
C MET A 129 4.95 -6.27 3.22
N ILE A 130 4.22 -6.61 4.28
CA ILE A 130 4.78 -6.99 5.59
C ILE A 130 5.57 -8.29 5.46
N ASN A 131 5.01 -9.30 4.78
CA ASN A 131 5.68 -10.56 4.48
C ASN A 131 6.97 -10.33 3.70
N LEU A 132 6.94 -9.47 2.69
CA LEU A 132 8.10 -9.13 1.87
C LEU A 132 9.18 -8.39 2.67
N LEU A 133 8.79 -7.51 3.61
CA LEU A 133 9.72 -6.87 4.54
C LEU A 133 10.39 -7.89 5.46
N ALA A 134 9.62 -8.82 6.04
CA ALA A 134 10.15 -9.86 6.91
C ALA A 134 11.13 -10.76 6.16
N TYR A 135 10.74 -11.21 4.96
CA TYR A 135 11.59 -12.01 4.08
C TYR A 135 12.88 -11.27 3.70
N GLY A 136 12.77 -10.02 3.23
CA GLY A 136 13.94 -9.25 2.82
C GLY A 136 14.90 -8.99 3.98
N LYS A 137 14.40 -8.75 5.21
CA LYS A 137 15.23 -8.62 6.41
C LYS A 137 16.03 -9.89 6.69
N HIS A 138 15.41 -11.06 6.57
CA HIS A 138 16.09 -12.35 6.71
C HIS A 138 17.22 -12.51 5.68
N ILE A 139 16.96 -12.18 4.42
CA ILE A 139 17.97 -12.23 3.35
C ILE A 139 19.11 -11.24 3.62
N ALA A 140 18.80 -9.99 3.97
CA ALA A 140 19.81 -8.96 4.23
C ALA A 140 20.69 -9.31 5.44
N HIS A 141 20.10 -9.90 6.49
CA HIS A 141 20.85 -10.38 7.65
C HIS A 141 21.83 -11.50 7.26
N ASN A 142 21.38 -12.48 6.48
CA ASN A 142 22.22 -13.60 6.04
C ASN A 142 23.35 -13.15 5.11
N GLN A 143 23.10 -12.17 4.22
CA GLN A 143 24.12 -11.59 3.36
C GLN A 143 25.19 -10.78 4.13
N GLY A 144 24.77 -10.09 5.21
CA GLY A 144 25.70 -9.41 6.12
C GLY A 144 26.66 -10.38 6.82
N ASN A 145 26.15 -11.55 7.22
CA ASN A 145 26.96 -12.58 7.87
C ASN A 145 27.96 -13.27 6.92
N THR A 146 27.62 -13.43 5.64
CA THR A 146 28.55 -14.00 4.63
C THR A 146 29.71 -13.06 4.26
N GLY A 147 29.55 -11.75 4.45
CA GLY A 147 30.63 -10.78 4.20
C GLY A 147 31.71 -10.74 5.29
N ASN A 148 31.48 -11.41 6.42
CA ASN A 148 32.40 -11.49 7.57
C ASN A 148 33.21 -12.81 7.60
N ALA A 149 33.09 -13.63 6.55
CA ALA A 149 33.71 -14.96 6.47
C ALA A 149 35.01 -14.98 5.63
N TYR A 150 35.54 -13.81 5.26
CA TYR A 150 36.81 -13.66 4.54
C TYR A 150 37.66 -12.56 5.17
#